data_AF-A0A6G0REF6-F1
#
_entry.id   AF-A0A6G0REF6-F1
#
_cell.length_a   1.000
_cell.length_b   1.000
_cell.length_c   1.000
_cell.angle_alpha   90.00
_cell.angle_beta   90.00
_cell.angle_gamma   90.00
#
_symmetry.space_group_name_H-M   'P 1'
#
loop_
_entity.id
_entity.type
_entity.pdbx_description
1 polymer ?
#
loop_
_entity_poly.entity_id
_entity_poly.type
_entity_poly.pdbx_seq_one_letter_code
_entity_poly.pdbx_strand_id
1 'polypeptide(L)'
;MPSRIKDAVRVIQPFYSDGATIEKARAFWDSFEVATVGLSDTIRLSAFRECLKGKTGEDWWMYSQISDFETLRRRFHNQFI
;
A
#
# COMPACT_ATOMS: atom_id res chain seq x y z
N MET A 1 14.60 -5.83 -18.70
CA MET A 1 13.94 -5.79 -17.38
C MET A 1 13.46 -4.36 -17.11
N PRO A 2 12.25 -4.12 -16.61
CA PRO A 2 11.65 -2.78 -16.61
C PRO A 2 12.16 -1.97 -15.43
N SER A 3 13.13 -1.11 -15.69
CA SER A 3 13.83 -0.28 -14.70
C SER A 3 12.92 0.77 -14.03
N ARG A 4 11.86 1.20 -14.72
CA ARG A 4 11.02 2.33 -14.30
C ARG A 4 10.09 2.07 -13.13
N ILE A 5 9.61 0.83 -12.97
CA ILE A 5 8.70 0.47 -11.87
C ILE A 5 9.46 0.51 -10.54
N LYS A 6 10.71 0.04 -10.53
CA LYS A 6 11.55 0.01 -9.33
C LYS A 6 11.87 1.42 -8.81
N ASP A 7 12.04 2.39 -9.70
CA ASP A 7 12.26 3.79 -9.31
C ASP A 7 10.99 4.46 -8.78
N ALA A 8 9.82 4.23 -9.39
CA ALA A 8 8.56 4.81 -8.91
C ALA A 8 8.17 4.28 -7.52
N VAL A 9 8.35 2.98 -7.28
CA VAL A 9 8.07 2.36 -5.97
C VAL A 9 9.08 2.81 -4.91
N ARG A 10 10.33 3.12 -5.29
CA ARG A 10 11.36 3.63 -4.36
C ARG A 10 11.05 5.01 -3.78
N VAL A 11 10.19 5.80 -4.42
CA VAL A 11 9.79 7.12 -3.91
C VAL A 11 8.69 7.00 -2.84
N ILE A 12 7.91 5.93 -2.87
CA ILE A 12 6.81 5.72 -1.95
C ILE A 12 7.37 5.45 -0.54
N GLN A 13 6.99 6.30 0.41
CA GLN A 13 7.39 6.14 1.79
C GLN A 13 6.80 4.85 2.38
N PRO A 14 7.57 4.08 3.16
CA PRO A 14 7.04 2.92 3.86
C PRO A 14 5.93 3.33 4.84
N PHE A 15 4.86 2.55 4.88
CA PHE A 15 3.79 2.71 5.86
C PHE A 15 4.04 1.81 7.05
N TYR A 16 4.35 2.40 8.20
CA TYR A 16 4.50 1.68 9.46
C TYR A 16 3.14 1.59 10.15
N SER A 17 2.54 0.40 10.13
CA SER A 17 1.19 0.14 10.66
C SER A 17 1.11 0.17 12.19
N ASP A 18 2.21 -0.18 12.88
CA ASP A 18 2.22 -0.28 14.34
C ASP A 18 2.15 1.12 14.96
N GLY A 19 1.02 1.44 15.59
CA GLY A 19 0.76 2.77 16.14
C GLY A 19 0.53 3.86 15.08
N ALA A 20 0.18 3.48 13.84
CA ALA A 20 -0.21 4.43 12.81
C ALA A 20 -1.48 5.19 13.24
N THR A 21 -1.48 6.51 13.05
CA THR A 21 -2.70 7.32 13.16
C THR A 21 -3.45 7.32 11.83
N ILE A 22 -4.76 7.58 11.90
CA ILE A 22 -5.63 7.73 10.73
C ILE A 22 -5.06 8.73 9.72
N GLU A 23 -4.50 9.85 10.21
CA GLU A 23 -3.89 10.88 9.37
C GLU A 23 -2.68 10.35 8.59
N LYS A 24 -1.81 9.55 9.24
CA LYS A 24 -0.66 8.93 8.57
C LYS A 24 -1.10 7.90 7.54
N ALA A 25 -2.11 7.09 7.86
CA ALA A 25 -2.68 6.12 6.93
C ALA A 25 -3.27 6.79 5.70
N ARG A 26 -4.04 7.87 5.88
CA ARG A 26 -4.60 8.67 4.79
C ARG A 26 -3.52 9.32 3.93
N ALA A 27 -2.52 9.96 4.55
CA ALA A 27 -1.42 10.62 3.82
C ALA A 27 -0.59 9.62 2.99
N PHE A 28 -0.31 8.44 3.55
CA PHE A 28 0.33 7.36 2.81
C PHE A 28 -0.54 6.88 1.65
N TRP A 29 -1.83 6.61 1.87
CA TRP A 29 -2.73 6.15 0.81
C TRP A 29 -2.82 7.13 -0.35
N ASP A 30 -2.97 8.42 -0.06
CA ASP A 30 -3.04 9.48 -1.07
C ASP A 30 -1.76 9.52 -1.92
N SER A 31 -0.59 9.50 -1.26
CA SER A 31 0.71 9.47 -1.93
C SER A 31 0.90 8.20 -2.77
N PHE A 32 0.44 7.05 -2.25
CA PHE A 32 0.51 5.75 -2.92
C PHE A 32 -0.38 5.72 -4.17
N GLU A 33 -1.62 6.21 -4.05
CA GLU A 33 -2.59 6.23 -5.15
C GLU A 33 -2.05 7.10 -6.29
N VAL A 34 -1.53 8.29 -5.99
CA VAL A 34 -0.91 9.20 -6.97
C VAL A 34 0.34 8.58 -7.61
N ALA A 35 1.25 8.00 -6.82
CA ALA A 35 2.49 7.42 -7.33
C ALA A 35 2.27 6.18 -8.21
N THR A 36 1.14 5.49 -8.03
CA THR A 36 0.80 4.28 -8.76
C THR A 36 -0.25 4.46 -9.85
N VAL A 37 -0.69 5.71 -10.12
CA VAL A 37 -1.60 6.02 -11.24
C VAL A 37 -1.03 5.48 -12.56
N GLY A 38 -1.87 4.76 -13.31
CA GLY A 38 -1.51 4.17 -14.60
C GLY A 38 -0.75 2.84 -14.51
N LEU A 39 -0.39 2.36 -13.31
CA LEU A 39 0.17 1.02 -13.12
C LEU A 39 -0.96 -0.03 -13.03
N SER A 40 -0.65 -1.27 -13.41
CA SER A 40 -1.54 -2.41 -13.27
C SER A 40 -1.70 -2.82 -11.81
N ASP A 41 -2.87 -3.35 -11.45
CA ASP A 41 -3.21 -3.77 -10.09
C ASP A 41 -2.15 -4.69 -9.47
N THR A 42 -1.64 -5.68 -10.22
CA THR A 42 -0.59 -6.59 -9.74
C THR A 42 0.67 -5.85 -9.29
N ILE A 43 1.08 -4.80 -10.03
CA ILE A 43 2.23 -3.98 -9.65
C ILE A 43 1.90 -3.14 -8.42
N ARG A 44 0.70 -2.56 -8.34
CA ARG A 44 0.27 -1.79 -7.18
C ARG A 44 0.23 -2.65 -5.92
N LEU A 45 -0.33 -3.86 -5.98
CA LEU A 45 -0.38 -4.78 -4.85
C LEU A 45 1.02 -5.18 -4.39
N SER A 46 1.92 -5.48 -5.32
CA SER A 46 3.32 -5.80 -5.01
C SER A 46 4.03 -4.62 -4.35
N ALA A 47 3.89 -3.41 -4.90
CA ALA A 47 4.46 -2.19 -4.35
C ALA A 47 3.92 -1.89 -2.94
N PHE A 48 2.60 -2.01 -2.74
CA PHE A 48 1.98 -1.83 -1.44
C PHE A 48 2.54 -2.82 -0.42
N ARG A 49 2.70 -4.09 -0.80
CA ARG A 49 3.27 -5.11 0.09
C ARG A 49 4.71 -4.80 0.48
N GLU A 50 5.50 -4.22 -0.41
CA GLU A 50 6.86 -3.75 -0.08
C GLU A 50 6.85 -2.53 0.84
N CYS A 51 5.90 -1.60 0.66
CA CYS A 51 5.75 -0.40 1.47
C CYS A 51 5.15 -0.68 2.86
N LEU A 52 4.31 -1.72 3.00
CA LEU A 52 3.68 -2.08 4.27
C LEU A 52 4.72 -2.65 5.23
N LYS A 53 4.92 -1.97 6.35
CA LYS A 53 5.84 -2.35 7.44
C LYS A 53 5.07 -2.38 8.76
N GLY A 54 5.51 -3.27 9.65
CA GLY A 54 4.92 -3.39 10.97
C GLY A 54 3.98 -4.58 11.09
N LYS A 55 4.00 -5.20 12.27
CA LYS A 55 3.39 -6.51 12.50
C LYS A 55 1.89 -6.47 12.24
N THR A 56 1.21 -5.42 12.70
CA THR A 56 -0.24 -5.25 12.54
C THR A 56 -0.65 -5.26 11.07
N GLY A 57 0.10 -4.58 10.21
CA GLY A 57 -0.16 -4.49 8.78
C GLY A 57 0.19 -5.79 8.05
N GLU A 58 1.30 -6.41 8.39
CA GLU A 58 1.70 -7.69 7.79
C GLU A 58 0.71 -8.82 8.12
N ASP A 59 0.28 -8.92 9.39
CA ASP A 59 -0.73 -9.88 9.83
C ASP A 59 -2.06 -9.61 9.10
N TRP A 60 -2.52 -8.35 9.10
CA TRP A 60 -3.73 -7.96 8.38
C TRP A 60 -3.66 -8.31 6.87
N TRP A 61 -2.52 -8.08 6.23
CA TRP A 61 -2.33 -8.38 4.81
C TRP A 61 -2.48 -9.88 4.52
N MET A 62 -1.90 -10.74 5.38
CA MET A 62 -2.03 -12.19 5.23
C MET A 62 -3.48 -12.66 5.28
N TYR A 63 -4.31 -12.07 6.15
CA TYR A 63 -5.71 -12.49 6.33
C TYR A 63 -6.71 -11.77 5.43
N SER A 64 -6.34 -10.65 4.81
CA SER A 64 -7.29 -9.79 4.07
C SER A 64 -7.67 -10.28 2.67
N GLN A 65 -7.00 -11.32 2.14
CA GLN A 65 -7.28 -11.93 0.83
C GLN A 65 -7.49 -10.91 -0.29
N ILE A 66 -6.51 -10.04 -0.49
CA ILE A 66 -6.60 -8.90 -1.42
C ILE A 66 -6.22 -9.36 -2.83
N SER A 67 -7.19 -9.36 -3.74
CA SER A 67 -7.04 -9.81 -5.13
C SER A 67 -6.80 -8.68 -6.15
N ASP A 68 -7.25 -7.47 -5.83
CA ASP A 68 -7.32 -6.32 -6.74
C ASP A 68 -7.15 -5.01 -5.98
N PHE A 69 -6.85 -3.94 -6.71
CA PHE A 69 -6.53 -2.64 -6.10
C PHE A 69 -7.76 -2.00 -5.41
N GLU A 70 -8.96 -2.25 -5.92
CA GLU A 70 -10.19 -1.70 -5.33
C GLU A 70 -10.49 -2.36 -3.98
N THR A 71 -10.34 -3.68 -3.89
CA THR A 71 -10.45 -4.43 -2.64
C THR A 71 -9.39 -3.98 -1.64
N LEU A 72 -8.15 -3.76 -2.10
CA LEU A 72 -7.08 -3.20 -1.27
C LEU A 72 -7.52 -1.88 -0.64
N ARG A 73 -8.00 -0.95 -1.47
CA ARG A 73 -8.44 0.37 -1.04
C ARG A 73 -9.53 0.29 0.03
N ARG A 74 -10.59 -0.47 -0.22
CA ARG A 74 -11.71 -0.59 0.74
C ARG A 74 -11.25 -1.18 2.07
N ARG A 75 -10.46 -2.26 2.02
CA ARG A 75 -9.97 -2.94 3.22
C ARG A 75 -8.99 -2.06 4.00
N PHE A 76 -8.10 -1.35 3.30
CA PHE A 76 -7.14 -0.45 3.94
C PHE A 76 -7.84 0.69 4.67
N HIS A 77 -8.82 1.33 4.02
CA HIS A 77 -9.62 2.37 4.67
C HIS A 77 -10.32 1.80 5.90
N ASN A 78 -11.06 0.70 5.78
CA ASN A 78 -11.76 0.10 6.93
C ASN A 78 -10.85 -0.29 8.11
N GLN A 79 -9.58 -0.62 7.86
CA GLN A 79 -8.65 -1.05 8.91
C GLN A 79 -7.86 0.11 9.53
N PHE A 80 -7.47 1.09 8.72
CA PHE A 80 -6.47 2.10 9.11
C PHE A 80 -6.99 3.56 9.05
N ILE A 81 -8.18 3.82 8.47
CA ILE A 81 -8.78 5.15 8.32
C ILE A 81 -10.20 5.18 8.90
#